data_AF-X0T268-F1
#
_entry.id   AF-X0T268-F1
#
_cell.length_a   1.000
_cell.length_b   1.000
_cell.length_c   1.000
_cell.angle_alpha   90.00
_cell.angle_beta   90.00
_cell.angle_gamma   90.00
#
_symmetry.space_group_name_H-M   'P 1'
#
loop_
_entity.id
_entity.type
_entity.pdbx_description
1 polymer ?
#
loop_
_entity_poly.entity_id
_entity_poly.type
_entity_poly.pdbx_seq_one_letter_code
_entity_poly.pdbx_strand_id
1 'polypeptide(L)'
;MQSIVKKISLDLYMPFKPVINLRATTIAKAFVLNATVLAIIAACSIELRNYLDVRKQTKGLTRFQKMGITMMGTFIIGILVYLIARLLLGFGEGLLANPPFSKKLI
;
A
#
# COMPACT_ATOMS: atom_id res chain seq x y z
N MET A 1 23.28 14.42 -32.84
CA MET A 1 22.97 15.10 -31.56
C MET A 1 21.55 14.82 -31.06
N GLN A 2 20.49 15.00 -31.87
CA GLN A 2 19.11 14.69 -31.47
C GLN A 2 18.85 13.22 -31.09
N SER A 3 19.54 12.26 -31.72
CA SER A 3 19.40 10.83 -31.41
C SER A 3 19.91 10.47 -30.00
N ILE A 4 21.00 11.10 -29.55
CA ILE A 4 21.59 10.88 -28.21
C ILE A 4 20.70 11.49 -27.13
N VAL A 5 20.15 12.69 -27.37
CA VAL A 5 19.19 13.35 -26.47
C VAL A 5 17.92 12.51 -26.30
N LYS A 6 17.43 11.88 -27.38
CA LYS A 6 16.26 10.99 -27.35
C LYS A 6 16.52 9.70 -26.55
N LYS A 7 17.75 9.18 -26.60
CA LYS A 7 18.16 7.99 -25.86
C LYS A 7 18.29 8.28 -24.35
N ILE A 8 18.89 9.41 -23.98
CA ILE A 8 19.02 9.86 -22.59
C ILE A 8 17.65 10.15 -21.95
N SER A 9 16.73 10.74 -22.73
CA SER A 9 15.35 10.98 -22.25
C SER A 9 14.51 9.70 -22.12
N LEU A 10 14.87 8.63 -22.84
CA LEU A 10 14.23 7.30 -22.70
C LEU A 10 14.73 6.54 -21.45
N ASP A 11 16.01 6.66 -21.10
CA ASP A 11 16.59 6.02 -19.91
C ASP A 11 16.15 6.70 -18.59
N LEU A 12 15.80 7.99 -18.64
CA LEU A 12 15.35 8.76 -17.46
C LEU A 12 13.92 8.41 -17.01
N TYR A 13 13.12 7.80 -17.89
CA TYR A 13 11.78 7.31 -17.60
C TYR A 13 11.73 5.79 -17.76
N MET A 14 12.28 5.06 -16.79
CA MET A 14 11.88 3.66 -16.61
C MET A 14 10.54 3.67 -15.86
N PRO A 15 9.39 3.47 -16.54
CA PRO A 15 8.12 3.40 -15.86
C PRO A 15 8.17 2.25 -14.86
N PHE A 16 7.83 2.54 -13.61
CA PHE A 16 7.78 1.54 -12.56
C PHE A 16 6.94 0.34 -13.01
N LYS A 17 7.56 -0.84 -13.09
CA LYS A 17 6.91 -2.10 -13.43
C LYS A 17 6.80 -2.94 -12.15
N PRO A 18 5.58 -3.20 -11.64
CA PRO A 18 5.42 -4.08 -10.50
C PRO A 18 5.81 -5.52 -10.86
N VAL A 19 6.21 -6.28 -9.84
CA VAL A 19 6.62 -7.68 -10.00
C VAL A 19 5.49 -8.54 -10.58
N ILE A 20 4.27 -8.34 -10.06
CA ILE A 20 3.04 -8.93 -10.55
C ILE A 20 2.12 -7.79 -10.98
N ASN A 21 1.75 -7.78 -12.26
CA ASN A 21 0.99 -6.68 -12.84
C ASN A 21 -0.52 -6.82 -12.54
N LEU A 22 -0.88 -6.76 -11.26
CA LEU A 22 -2.25 -6.83 -10.73
C LEU A 22 -2.85 -5.41 -10.63
N ARG A 23 -2.74 -4.64 -11.71
CA ARG A 23 -3.33 -3.29 -11.76
C ARG A 23 -4.84 -3.38 -11.50
N ALA A 24 -5.31 -2.57 -10.55
CA ALA A 24 -6.72 -2.44 -10.19
C ALA A 24 -7.51 -1.66 -11.25
N THR A 25 -7.57 -2.18 -12.48
CA THR A 25 -8.27 -1.54 -13.63
C THR A 25 -9.78 -1.79 -13.63
N THR A 26 -10.28 -2.63 -12.71
CA THR A 26 -11.70 -2.95 -12.56
C THR A 26 -12.09 -2.87 -11.09
N ILE A 27 -13.35 -2.54 -10.81
CA ILE A 27 -13.89 -2.41 -9.44
C ILE A 27 -13.65 -3.69 -8.63
N ALA A 28 -13.89 -4.87 -9.22
CA ALA A 28 -13.69 -6.14 -8.54
C ALA A 28 -12.22 -6.38 -8.15
N LYS A 29 -11.27 -6.10 -9.04
CA LYS A 29 -9.83 -6.21 -8.73
C LYS A 29 -9.41 -5.21 -7.67
N ALA A 30 -9.92 -3.97 -7.73
CA ALA A 30 -9.66 -2.94 -6.72
C ALA A 30 -10.18 -3.36 -5.35
N PHE A 31 -11.40 -3.91 -5.30
CA PHE A 31 -12.02 -4.40 -4.07
C PHE A 31 -11.20 -5.53 -3.43
N VAL A 32 -10.85 -6.56 -4.20
CA VAL A 32 -10.07 -7.71 -3.70
C VAL A 32 -8.69 -7.25 -3.22
N LEU A 33 -8.03 -6.37 -3.97
CA LEU A 33 -6.70 -5.87 -3.63
C LEU A 33 -6.73 -5.00 -2.37
N ASN A 34 -7.72 -4.11 -2.24
CA ASN A 34 -7.93 -3.30 -1.02
C ASN A 34 -8.25 -4.18 0.19
N ALA A 35 -9.15 -5.16 0.04
CA ALA A 35 -9.51 -6.09 1.12
C ALA A 35 -8.30 -6.90 1.59
N THR A 36 -7.44 -7.34 0.65
CA THR A 36 -6.21 -8.06 0.95
C THR A 36 -5.22 -7.18 1.75
N VAL A 37 -4.97 -5.95 1.27
CA VAL A 37 -4.09 -5.00 1.98
C VAL A 37 -4.63 -4.71 3.38
N LEU A 38 -5.94 -4.49 3.51
CA LEU A 38 -6.59 -4.24 4.79
C LEU A 38 -6.45 -5.44 5.74
N ALA A 39 -6.66 -6.66 5.25
CA ALA A 39 -6.53 -7.88 6.06
C ALA A 39 -5.11 -8.06 6.60
N ILE A 40 -4.08 -7.77 5.78
CA ILE A 40 -2.67 -7.84 6.19
C ILE A 40 -2.39 -6.81 7.30
N ILE A 41 -2.80 -5.56 7.09
CA ILE A 41 -2.62 -4.50 8.10
C ILE A 41 -3.31 -4.89 9.41
N ALA A 42 -4.57 -5.34 9.33
CA ALA A 42 -5.34 -5.74 10.50
C ALA A 42 -4.69 -6.91 11.27
N ALA A 43 -4.22 -7.95 10.58
CA ALA A 43 -3.54 -9.07 11.20
C ALA A 43 -2.27 -8.63 11.93
N CYS A 44 -1.42 -7.82 11.28
CA CYS A 44 -0.21 -7.28 11.91
C CYS A 44 -0.51 -6.36 13.10
N SER A 45 -1.56 -5.53 13.01
CA SER A 45 -1.99 -4.63 14.10
C SER A 45 -2.52 -5.39 15.32
N ILE A 46 -3.28 -6.46 15.10
CA ILE A 46 -3.75 -7.33 16.19
C ILE A 46 -2.56 -8.01 16.86
N GLU A 47 -1.61 -8.53 16.08
CA GLU A 47 -0.43 -9.17 16.65
C GLU A 47 0.45 -8.19 17.43
N LEU A 48 0.62 -6.97 16.93
CA LEU A 48 1.28 -5.89 17.68
C LEU A 48 0.58 -5.61 19.02
N ARG A 49 -0.76 -5.54 19.01
CA ARG A 49 -1.53 -5.32 20.23
C ARG A 49 -1.37 -6.47 21.22
N ASN A 50 -1.48 -7.69 20.73
CA ASN A 50 -1.31 -8.91 21.51
C ASN A 50 0.09 -8.96 22.14
N TYR A 51 1.12 -8.61 21.38
CA TYR A 51 2.49 -8.52 21.87
C TYR A 51 2.62 -7.55 23.06
N LEU A 52 2.01 -6.37 22.98
CA LEU A 52 2.01 -5.38 24.06
C LEU A 52 1.24 -5.85 25.31
N ASP A 53 0.28 -6.73 25.15
CA ASP A 53 -0.55 -7.24 26.24
C ASP A 53 0.07 -8.47 26.94
N VAL A 54 0.79 -9.34 26.22
CA VAL A 54 1.39 -10.56 26.77
C VAL A 54 2.77 -10.33 27.42
N ARG A 55 3.60 -9.44 26.86
CA ARG A 55 5.00 -9.25 27.30
C ARG A 55 5.10 -8.64 28.70
N LYS A 56 5.92 -9.25 29.58
CA LYS A 56 6.19 -8.73 30.94
C LYS A 56 6.75 -7.30 30.93
N GLN A 57 7.56 -6.94 29.94
CA GLN A 57 8.19 -5.62 29.81
C GLN A 57 7.18 -4.49 29.55
N THR A 58 6.02 -4.81 28.96
CA THR A 58 4.98 -3.84 28.59
C THR A 58 3.75 -3.91 29.49
N LYS A 59 3.76 -4.78 30.51
CA LYS A 59 2.64 -4.94 31.48
C LYS A 59 2.41 -3.70 32.33
N GLY A 60 3.43 -2.89 32.60
CA GLY A 60 3.32 -1.64 33.36
C GLY A 60 2.73 -0.46 32.58
N LEU A 61 2.53 -0.59 31.27
CA LEU A 61 1.98 0.47 30.45
C LEU A 61 0.48 0.63 30.71
N THR A 62 0.04 1.87 30.85
CA THR A 62 -1.39 2.18 30.96
C THR A 62 -2.12 1.82 29.67
N ARG A 63 -3.44 1.60 29.77
CA ARG A 63 -4.28 1.26 28.60
C ARG A 63 -4.15 2.29 27.47
N PHE A 64 -4.06 3.57 27.82
CA PHE A 64 -3.89 4.68 26.88
C PHE A 64 -2.53 4.66 26.18
N GLN A 65 -1.44 4.37 26.90
CA GLN A 65 -0.12 4.25 26.28
C GLN A 65 -0.07 3.08 25.30
N LYS A 66 -0.62 1.92 25.67
CA LYS A 66 -0.72 0.78 24.75
C LYS A 66 -1.54 1.11 23.52
N MET A 67 -2.64 1.85 23.68
CA MET A 67 -3.46 2.32 22.55
C MET A 67 -2.64 3.25 21.63
N GLY A 68 -1.91 4.22 22.19
CA GLY A 68 -1.03 5.11 21.43
C GLY A 68 0.03 4.37 20.63
N ILE A 69 0.72 3.41 21.25
CA ILE A 69 1.72 2.56 20.57
C ILE A 69 1.07 1.72 19.48
N THR A 70 -0.09 1.13 19.74
CA THR A 70 -0.81 0.33 18.75
C THR A 70 -1.24 1.19 17.55
N MET A 71 -1.69 2.42 17.80
CA MET A 71 -2.09 3.36 16.75
C MET A 71 -0.90 3.78 15.87
N MET A 72 0.20 4.23 16.50
CA MET A 72 1.42 4.61 15.76
C MET A 72 2.04 3.41 15.05
N GLY A 73 2.09 2.25 15.69
CA GLY A 73 2.60 1.04 15.07
C GLY A 73 1.76 0.60 13.87
N THR A 74 0.43 0.67 13.98
CA THR A 74 -0.49 0.39 12.86
C THR A 74 -0.29 1.34 11.70
N PHE A 75 -0.04 2.63 11.96
CA PHE A 75 0.28 3.60 10.93
C PHE A 75 1.57 3.24 10.17
N ILE A 76 2.64 2.87 10.89
CA ILE A 76 3.91 2.45 10.29
C ILE A 76 3.74 1.15 9.49
N ILE A 77 3.05 0.15 10.07
CA ILE A 77 2.69 -1.10 9.39
C ILE A 77 1.93 -0.79 8.11
N GLY A 78 0.95 0.11 8.15
CA GLY A 78 0.19 0.57 7.01
C GLY A 78 1.10 1.10 5.91
N ILE A 79 2.00 2.03 6.22
CA ILE A 79 2.97 2.57 5.24
C ILE A 79 3.79 1.44 4.60
N LEU A 80 4.34 0.54 5.42
CA LEU A 80 5.18 -0.57 4.93
C LEU A 80 4.39 -1.52 4.02
N VAL A 81 3.19 -1.92 4.43
CA VAL A 81 2.32 -2.79 3.64
C VAL A 81 1.94 -2.10 2.32
N TYR A 82 1.64 -0.80 2.34
CA TYR A 82 1.34 -0.05 1.12
C TYR A 82 2.53 0.01 0.16
N LEU A 83 3.74 0.25 0.67
CA LEU A 83 4.96 0.25 -0.14
C LEU A 83 5.21 -1.13 -0.76
N ILE A 84 5.11 -2.20 0.03
CA ILE A 84 5.26 -3.57 -0.44
C ILE A 84 4.20 -3.91 -1.47
N ALA A 85 2.93 -3.60 -1.21
CA ALA A 85 1.83 -3.84 -2.15
C ALA A 85 2.00 -3.04 -3.45
N ARG A 86 2.55 -1.82 -3.39
CA ARG A 86 2.89 -1.04 -4.57
C ARG A 86 4.00 -1.69 -5.38
N LEU A 87 5.08 -2.11 -4.72
CA LEU A 87 6.22 -2.77 -5.37
C LEU A 87 5.83 -4.11 -6.01
N LEU A 88 5.06 -4.94 -5.29
CA LEU A 88 4.72 -6.29 -5.72
C LEU A 88 3.55 -6.31 -6.70
N LEU A 89 2.48 -5.56 -6.44
CA LEU A 89 1.19 -5.72 -7.12
C LEU A 89 0.84 -4.53 -8.03
N GLY A 90 1.59 -3.43 -7.95
CA GLY A 90 1.25 -2.18 -8.62
C GLY A 90 0.05 -1.48 -7.97
N PHE A 91 -0.14 -1.69 -6.66
CA PHE A 91 -1.19 -1.06 -5.88
C PHE A 91 -1.11 0.48 -5.94
N GLY A 92 -2.24 1.15 -6.14
CA GLY A 92 -2.33 2.61 -6.26
C GLY A 92 -2.21 3.18 -7.69
N GLU A 93 -1.66 2.44 -8.65
CA GLU A 93 -1.49 2.92 -10.05
C GLU A 93 -2.82 3.00 -10.83
N GLY A 94 -3.81 2.15 -10.51
CA GLY A 94 -5.12 2.15 -11.16
C GLY A 94 -6.01 3.35 -10.80
N LEU A 95 -5.73 4.02 -9.68
CA LEU A 95 -6.46 5.20 -9.21
C LEU A 95 -5.93 6.52 -9.80
N LEU A 96 -4.70 6.53 -10.32
CA LEU A 96 -4.06 7.70 -10.92
C LEU A 96 -4.24 7.81 -12.44
N ALA A 97 -4.80 6.77 -13.08
CA ALA A 97 -5.19 6.83 -14.48
C ALA A 97 -6.52 7.60 -14.64
N ASN A 98 -6.43 8.93 -14.73
CA ASN A 98 -7.56 9.85 -14.94
C ASN A 98 -8.18 9.75 -16.37
N PRO A 99 -9.41 10.27 -16.60
CA PRO A 99 -10.49 9.58 -17.33
C PRO A 99 -10.70 10.07 -18.79
N PRO A 100 -11.69 9.56 -19.56
CA PRO A 100 -13.11 9.80 -19.27
C PRO A 100 -13.92 8.50 -19.13
N PHE A 101 -14.44 8.24 -17.92
CA PHE A 101 -15.64 7.41 -17.71
C PHE A 101 -16.93 8.17 -18.09
N SER A 102 -16.81 9.39 -18.66
CA SER A 102 -17.91 10.16 -19.25
C SER A 102 -17.78 10.23 -20.77
N LYS A 103 -17.77 9.07 -21.44
CA LYS A 103 -18.22 8.96 -22.83
C LYS A 103 -18.98 7.65 -22.95
N LYS A 104 -20.30 7.77 -23.14
CA LYS A 104 -21.33 6.72 -23.29
C LYS A 104 -22.05 6.30 -22.01
N LEU A 105 -22.85 7.22 -21.47
CA LEU A 105 -24.21 6.87 -21.09
C LEU A 105 -25.14 7.57 -22.07
N ILE A 106 -25.57 6.79 -23.06
CA ILE A 106 -26.65 6.99 -24.05
C ILE A 106 -26.49 8.21 -24.97
#